data_AF-A0A921IAB6-F1
#
_entry.id   AF-A0A921IAB6-F1
#
_cell.length_a   1.000
_cell.length_b   1.000
_cell.length_c   1.000
_cell.angle_alpha   90.00
_cell.angle_beta   90.00
_cell.angle_gamma   90.00
#
_symmetry.space_group_name_H-M   'P 1'
#
loop_
_entity.id
_entity.type
_entity.pdbx_description
1 polymer ?
#
loop_
_entity_poly.entity_id
_entity_poly.type
_entity_poly.pdbx_seq_one_letter_code
_entity_poly.pdbx_strand_id
1 'polypeptide(L)'
;MNKYIRLVYILMSLFILSIGSCINKNKQSDMLESEIVNASTIHHNTNLPDSIISAPNELAYWSSVASSLNYELVYIANNLYKFGFKDNGKGVHDLSYQLDWYNQCTPIFIQYFNSHYPNESISDKRKVTRVLNEIVELYHKEEEEGGTAGEIVSYNIKIPILRYKTISLYKECISSTKDKKVQNLLKDEMQCWITFVETYTDYLDNIICITHFGGSVCTPYLLSMKHSLFIDRIDDQKLVINILRNNHQPCKTVTTSMSKELEAFNNELKKARDRNYDPDFIANAFQHSKDCSYMMSLYDSTYIGAKQNSKVVKRQISKWYAARQDIKTTLKNDSIQANAYENATINYIHELTQHIKSIAPVSAGTE
;
A
#
# COMPACT_ATOMS: atom_id res chain seq x y z
N MET A 1 12.29 28.59 28.38
CA MET A 1 12.01 27.87 27.13
C MET A 1 11.96 28.90 26.02
N ASN A 2 12.91 28.85 25.08
CA ASN A 2 13.22 29.97 24.19
C ASN A 2 12.08 30.20 23.16
N LYS A 3 11.56 31.43 23.05
CA LYS A 3 10.39 31.76 22.20
C LYS A 3 10.58 31.35 20.73
N TYR A 4 11.83 31.24 20.27
CA TYR A 4 12.21 30.79 18.93
C TYR A 4 11.96 29.30 18.66
N ILE A 5 12.10 28.43 19.67
CA ILE A 5 11.84 26.98 19.50
C ILE A 5 10.34 26.73 19.31
N ARG A 6 9.48 27.45 20.06
CA ARG A 6 8.04 27.41 19.85
C ARG A 6 7.65 27.93 18.47
N LEU A 7 8.32 28.97 17.97
CA LEU A 7 8.05 29.52 16.65
C LEU A 7 8.40 28.53 15.53
N VAL A 8 9.52 27.79 15.64
CA VAL A 8 9.90 26.75 14.68
C VAL A 8 8.90 25.58 14.70
N TYR A 9 8.48 25.12 15.88
CA TYR A 9 7.43 24.10 15.98
C TYR A 9 6.09 24.59 15.41
N ILE A 10 5.70 25.83 15.67
CA ILE A 10 4.48 26.44 15.12
C ILE A 10 4.60 26.62 13.60
N LEU A 11 5.77 27.01 13.08
CA LEU A 11 6.01 27.15 11.63
C LEU A 11 6.04 25.79 10.93
N MET A 12 6.63 24.76 11.53
CA MET A 12 6.52 23.38 11.02
C MET A 12 5.07 22.90 11.05
N SER A 13 4.32 23.19 12.12
CA SER A 13 2.88 22.86 12.22
C SER A 13 2.01 23.58 11.19
N LEU A 14 2.34 24.83 10.85
CA LEU A 14 1.64 25.64 9.85
C LEU A 14 2.00 25.23 8.41
N PHE A 15 3.24 24.77 8.17
CA PHE A 15 3.65 24.16 6.89
C PHE A 15 2.99 22.79 6.66
N ILE A 16 2.70 22.04 7.73
CA ILE A 16 2.01 20.75 7.68
C ILE A 16 0.55 20.89 7.18
N LEU A 17 -0.13 22.00 7.51
CA LEU A 17 -1.51 22.26 7.07
C LEU A 17 -1.61 22.65 5.58
N SER A 18 -0.58 23.26 4.99
CA SER A 18 -0.64 23.72 3.59
C SER A 18 -0.28 22.62 2.58
N ILE A 19 0.55 21.64 2.95
CA ILE A 19 0.91 20.52 2.05
C ILE A 19 -0.20 19.46 2.01
N GLY A 20 -0.84 19.15 3.14
CA GLY A 20 -2.01 18.25 3.18
C GLY A 20 -3.17 18.75 2.31
N SER A 21 -3.39 20.07 2.26
CA SER A 21 -4.41 20.68 1.38
C SER A 21 -4.05 20.70 -0.12
N CYS A 22 -2.78 20.52 -0.48
CA CYS A 22 -2.32 20.59 -1.88
C CYS A 22 -2.23 19.23 -2.57
N ILE A 23 -2.12 18.13 -1.81
CA ILE A 23 -2.08 16.77 -2.37
C ILE A 23 -3.48 16.31 -2.85
N ASN A 24 -4.56 16.88 -2.32
CA ASN A 24 -5.92 16.36 -2.51
C ASN A 24 -6.81 17.11 -3.52
N LYS A 25 -6.28 18.02 -4.36
CA LYS A 25 -7.12 18.78 -5.32
C LYS A 25 -7.16 18.22 -6.74
N ASN A 26 -6.38 17.19 -7.05
CA ASN A 26 -6.39 16.56 -8.38
C ASN A 26 -6.30 15.04 -8.28
N LYS A 27 -7.32 14.39 -7.72
CA LYS A 27 -7.71 13.04 -8.16
C LYS A 27 -9.15 12.73 -7.73
N GLN A 28 -9.84 12.20 -8.72
CA GLN A 28 -11.25 11.82 -8.77
C GLN A 28 -11.57 10.80 -7.67
N SER A 29 -12.76 10.90 -7.06
CA SER A 29 -13.34 9.96 -6.09
C SER A 29 -12.92 8.50 -6.33
N ASP A 30 -11.99 7.98 -5.51
CA ASP A 30 -11.51 6.59 -5.51
C ASP A 30 -12.54 5.63 -4.86
N MET A 31 -13.81 5.75 -5.25
CA MET A 31 -14.78 4.69 -5.00
C MET A 31 -14.43 3.51 -5.91
N LEU A 32 -14.16 2.37 -5.29
CA LEU A 32 -14.03 1.07 -5.95
C LEU A 32 -15.31 0.75 -6.72
N GLU A 33 -15.34 1.07 -8.01
CA GLU A 33 -16.49 0.92 -8.93
C GLU A 33 -17.82 1.39 -8.31
N SER A 34 -18.23 2.63 -8.64
CA SER A 34 -19.46 3.24 -8.14
C SER A 34 -20.72 2.47 -8.57
N GLU A 35 -21.11 1.43 -7.82
CA GLU A 35 -22.53 1.22 -7.53
C GLU A 35 -22.89 2.26 -6.47
N ILE A 36 -23.76 3.20 -6.81
CA ILE A 36 -24.23 4.24 -5.89
C ILE A 36 -24.93 3.54 -4.72
N VAL A 37 -24.22 3.37 -3.60
CA VAL A 37 -24.80 2.88 -2.35
C VAL A 37 -25.47 4.07 -1.67
N ASN A 38 -26.79 4.04 -1.65
CA ASN A 38 -27.57 5.03 -0.92
C ASN A 38 -27.50 4.68 0.57
N ALA A 39 -26.50 5.21 1.28
CA ALA A 39 -26.23 4.91 2.70
C ALA A 39 -27.25 5.50 3.70
N SER A 40 -28.44 5.93 3.25
CA SER A 40 -29.45 6.55 4.11
C SER A 40 -30.20 5.58 5.03
N THR A 41 -29.87 4.28 5.01
CA THR A 41 -30.61 3.29 5.81
C THR A 41 -29.73 2.15 6.35
N ILE A 42 -28.65 2.46 7.07
CA ILE A 42 -27.97 1.45 7.90
C ILE A 42 -28.76 1.32 9.20
N HIS A 43 -29.73 0.39 9.23
CA HIS A 43 -30.42 0.03 10.47
C HIS A 43 -29.49 -0.81 11.35
N HIS A 44 -29.31 -0.37 12.61
CA HIS A 44 -28.67 -1.16 13.65
C HIS A 44 -29.47 -2.44 13.90
N ASN A 45 -28.98 -3.58 13.44
CA ASN A 45 -29.56 -4.88 13.77
C ASN A 45 -28.68 -5.54 14.84
N THR A 46 -29.19 -5.66 16.07
CA THR A 46 -28.44 -6.08 17.27
C THR A 46 -28.30 -7.60 17.43
N ASN A 47 -28.46 -8.38 16.36
CA ASN A 47 -28.39 -9.84 16.43
C ASN A 47 -27.01 -10.34 15.96
N LEU A 48 -25.97 -10.06 16.73
CA LEU A 48 -24.63 -10.60 16.48
C LEU A 48 -24.54 -12.09 16.89
N PRO A 49 -23.87 -12.94 16.08
CA PRO A 49 -23.38 -14.23 16.51
C PRO A 49 -22.25 -14.09 17.56
N ASP A 50 -22.34 -14.82 18.67
CA ASP A 50 -21.34 -14.85 19.76
C ASP A 50 -19.90 -15.16 19.29
N SER A 51 -19.73 -15.78 18.12
CA SER A 51 -18.42 -16.08 17.51
C SER A 51 -17.65 -14.85 17.04
N ILE A 52 -18.29 -13.68 16.97
CA ILE A 52 -17.70 -12.40 16.55
C ILE A 52 -17.19 -11.61 17.76
N ILE A 53 -17.53 -11.96 19.01
CA ILE A 53 -17.41 -11.01 20.14
C ILE A 53 -16.16 -11.21 21.02
N SER A 54 -15.28 -12.20 20.79
CA SER A 54 -14.16 -12.43 21.70
C SER A 54 -12.79 -11.90 21.20
N ALA A 55 -12.31 -10.82 21.86
CA ALA A 55 -10.89 -10.41 22.12
C ALA A 55 -10.35 -9.11 21.45
N PRO A 56 -9.28 -8.49 22.00
CA PRO A 56 -9.22 -7.65 23.20
C PRO A 56 -8.87 -6.16 22.89
N ASN A 57 -9.00 -5.32 23.94
CA ASN A 57 -8.88 -3.87 24.11
C ASN A 57 -7.68 -3.08 23.51
N GLU A 58 -7.02 -3.52 22.44
CA GLU A 58 -5.91 -2.74 21.83
C GLU A 58 -6.36 -1.54 20.97
N LEU A 59 -7.67 -1.23 20.95
CA LEU A 59 -8.27 -0.16 20.14
C LEU A 59 -8.89 0.93 21.00
N ALA A 60 -8.35 1.18 22.20
CA ALA A 60 -8.67 2.43 22.91
C ALA A 60 -8.50 3.66 21.99
N TYR A 61 -7.59 3.58 21.00
CA TYR A 61 -7.36 4.62 19.97
C TYR A 61 -8.48 4.78 18.92
N TRP A 62 -9.26 3.74 18.64
CA TRP A 62 -10.36 3.77 17.65
C TRP A 62 -11.74 3.85 18.32
N SER A 63 -11.80 3.59 19.63
CA SER A 63 -13.03 3.45 20.41
C SER A 63 -13.80 4.76 20.67
N SER A 64 -13.14 5.93 20.68
CA SER A 64 -13.87 7.20 20.82
C SER A 64 -14.75 7.49 19.59
N VAL A 65 -14.29 7.10 18.41
CA VAL A 65 -15.00 7.26 17.12
C VAL A 65 -16.03 6.14 16.90
N ALA A 66 -15.71 4.91 17.31
CA ALA A 66 -16.56 3.73 17.14
C ALA A 66 -17.90 3.78 17.89
N SER A 67 -18.10 4.70 18.84
CA SER A 67 -19.36 4.85 19.58
C SER A 67 -20.56 5.28 18.72
N SER A 68 -20.31 5.79 17.51
CA SER A 68 -21.35 6.20 16.53
C SER A 68 -21.38 5.34 15.25
N LEU A 69 -20.45 4.39 15.11
CA LEU A 69 -20.22 3.60 13.88
C LEU A 69 -20.85 2.20 14.02
N ASN A 70 -21.12 1.54 12.89
CA ASN A 70 -21.59 0.16 12.87
C ASN A 70 -20.53 -0.78 13.49
N TYR A 71 -20.77 -1.21 14.75
CA TYR A 71 -19.83 -1.98 15.56
C TYR A 71 -19.38 -3.29 14.89
N GLU A 72 -20.26 -3.93 14.10
CA GLU A 72 -19.92 -5.14 13.36
C GLU A 72 -18.90 -4.86 12.25
N LEU A 73 -19.12 -3.81 11.45
CA LEU A 73 -18.16 -3.40 10.41
C LEU A 73 -16.81 -2.99 11.01
N VAL A 74 -16.81 -2.29 12.15
CA VAL A 74 -15.58 -1.95 12.88
C VAL A 74 -14.84 -3.22 13.29
N TYR A 75 -15.55 -4.24 13.79
CA TYR A 75 -14.93 -5.52 14.15
C TYR A 75 -14.36 -6.25 12.93
N ILE A 76 -15.09 -6.27 11.82
CA ILE A 76 -14.63 -6.88 10.56
C ILE A 76 -13.40 -6.15 10.02
N ALA A 77 -13.41 -4.82 10.00
CA ALA A 77 -12.28 -3.98 9.62
C ALA A 77 -11.05 -4.22 10.51
N ASN A 78 -11.28 -4.42 11.81
CA ASN A 78 -10.24 -4.76 12.76
C ASN A 78 -9.60 -6.12 12.49
N ASN A 79 -10.38 -7.14 12.12
CA ASN A 79 -9.81 -8.44 11.73
C ASN A 79 -8.98 -8.33 10.44
N LEU A 80 -9.48 -7.58 9.45
CA LEU A 80 -8.70 -7.23 8.25
C LEU A 80 -7.35 -6.59 8.60
N TYR A 81 -7.34 -5.65 9.56
CA TYR A 81 -6.12 -4.97 10.02
C TYR A 81 -5.20 -5.88 10.85
N LYS A 82 -5.73 -6.53 11.91
CA LYS A 82 -4.97 -7.36 12.86
C LYS A 82 -4.29 -8.54 12.17
N PHE A 83 -4.97 -9.23 11.28
CA PHE A 83 -4.36 -10.36 10.57
C PHE A 83 -3.45 -9.92 9.40
N GLY A 84 -3.57 -8.67 8.94
CA GLY A 84 -2.69 -8.10 7.92
C GLY A 84 -1.34 -7.58 8.45
N PHE A 85 -1.26 -7.23 9.73
CA PHE A 85 -0.08 -6.57 10.33
C PHE A 85 0.47 -7.25 11.58
N LYS A 86 -0.32 -8.03 12.32
CA LYS A 86 0.10 -8.61 13.61
C LYS A 86 0.57 -10.06 13.42
N ASP A 87 1.79 -10.21 12.90
CA ASP A 87 2.56 -11.42 13.11
C ASP A 87 3.98 -11.07 13.57
N ASN A 88 4.57 -11.93 14.40
CA ASN A 88 5.83 -11.78 15.12
C ASN A 88 7.07 -11.79 14.19
N GLY A 89 7.02 -11.05 13.07
CA GLY A 89 8.14 -10.77 12.17
C GLY A 89 8.31 -11.72 10.98
N LYS A 90 7.37 -12.65 10.70
CA LYS A 90 7.54 -13.62 9.59
C LYS A 90 6.34 -13.80 8.63
N GLY A 91 5.10 -13.82 9.11
CA GLY A 91 3.93 -14.18 8.29
C GLY A 91 3.56 -13.19 7.19
N VAL A 92 3.85 -11.90 7.35
CA VAL A 92 3.53 -10.90 6.31
C VAL A 92 4.31 -11.18 5.01
N HIS A 93 5.50 -11.77 5.12
CA HIS A 93 6.34 -12.10 3.96
C HIS A 93 6.05 -13.48 3.36
N ASP A 94 5.14 -14.28 3.91
CA ASP A 94 4.85 -15.65 3.47
C ASP A 94 3.52 -15.72 2.71
N LEU A 95 3.57 -16.19 1.47
CA LEU A 95 2.39 -16.44 0.65
C LEU A 95 1.37 -17.35 1.34
N SER A 96 1.82 -18.40 2.04
CA SER A 96 0.90 -19.36 2.68
C SER A 96 0.06 -18.67 3.75
N TYR A 97 0.72 -17.87 4.60
CA TYR A 97 0.05 -17.05 5.61
C TYR A 97 -0.94 -16.06 4.99
N GLN A 98 -0.55 -15.36 3.92
CA GLN A 98 -1.40 -14.41 3.22
C GLN A 98 -2.65 -15.09 2.62
N LEU A 99 -2.50 -16.30 2.06
CA LEU A 99 -3.61 -17.09 1.54
C LEU A 99 -4.54 -17.57 2.65
N ASP A 100 -4.00 -18.01 3.78
CA ASP A 100 -4.80 -18.44 4.93
C ASP A 100 -5.59 -17.27 5.51
N TRP A 101 -4.96 -16.10 5.65
CA TRP A 101 -5.63 -14.86 6.05
C TRP A 101 -6.79 -14.51 5.11
N TYR A 102 -6.55 -14.52 3.79
CA TYR A 102 -7.58 -14.27 2.79
C TYR A 102 -8.76 -15.25 2.91
N ASN A 103 -8.46 -16.54 3.09
CA ASN A 103 -9.47 -17.59 3.21
C ASN A 103 -10.27 -17.49 4.51
N GLN A 104 -9.70 -16.97 5.60
CA GLN A 104 -10.40 -16.70 6.86
C GLN A 104 -11.31 -15.46 6.76
N CYS A 105 -10.88 -14.41 6.06
CA CYS A 105 -11.68 -13.18 5.91
C CYS A 105 -12.92 -13.37 5.03
N THR A 106 -12.80 -14.16 3.96
CA THR A 106 -13.86 -14.28 2.94
C THR A 106 -15.22 -14.74 3.51
N PRO A 107 -15.31 -15.80 4.33
CA PRO A 107 -16.58 -16.22 4.94
C PRO A 107 -17.17 -15.18 5.88
N ILE A 108 -16.34 -14.42 6.61
CA ILE A 108 -16.79 -13.37 7.53
C ILE A 108 -17.55 -12.28 6.76
N PHE A 109 -17.00 -11.83 5.62
CA PHE A 109 -17.68 -10.84 4.77
C PHE A 109 -18.99 -11.37 4.21
N ILE A 110 -19.01 -12.61 3.73
CA ILE A 110 -20.23 -13.23 3.17
C ILE A 110 -21.30 -13.37 4.26
N GLN A 111 -20.92 -13.78 5.47
CA GLN A 111 -21.83 -13.90 6.60
C GLN A 111 -22.42 -12.55 7.00
N TYR A 112 -21.59 -11.52 7.13
CA TYR A 112 -22.05 -10.15 7.40
C TYR A 112 -23.03 -9.69 6.31
N PHE A 113 -22.68 -9.84 5.02
CA PHE A 113 -23.57 -9.47 3.92
C PHE A 113 -24.93 -10.19 4.01
N ASN A 114 -24.93 -11.53 4.16
CA ASN A 114 -26.17 -12.31 4.19
C ASN A 114 -27.07 -11.94 5.37
N SER A 115 -26.50 -11.51 6.50
CA SER A 115 -27.26 -11.08 7.67
C SER A 115 -27.92 -9.71 7.50
N HIS A 116 -27.28 -8.80 6.76
CA HIS A 116 -27.75 -7.42 6.55
C HIS A 116 -28.60 -7.26 5.28
N TYR A 117 -28.38 -8.11 4.28
CA TYR A 117 -29.10 -8.11 3.00
C TYR A 117 -29.69 -9.49 2.69
N PRO A 118 -30.57 -10.05 3.56
CA PRO A 118 -31.04 -11.44 3.47
C PRO A 118 -31.83 -11.75 2.20
N ASN A 119 -32.37 -10.72 1.55
CA ASN A 119 -33.19 -10.85 0.35
C ASN A 119 -32.39 -10.63 -0.96
N GLU A 120 -31.10 -10.28 -0.86
CA GLU A 120 -30.27 -10.03 -2.05
C GLU A 120 -29.50 -11.28 -2.48
N SER A 121 -29.84 -11.79 -3.68
CA SER A 121 -29.17 -12.95 -4.28
C SER A 121 -28.10 -12.51 -5.29
N ILE A 122 -26.95 -12.09 -4.79
CA ILE A 122 -25.76 -11.76 -5.61
C ILE A 122 -24.64 -12.77 -5.40
N SER A 123 -23.64 -12.79 -6.29
CA SER A 123 -22.49 -13.68 -6.17
C SER A 123 -21.62 -13.34 -4.96
N ASP A 124 -20.95 -14.32 -4.37
CA ASP A 124 -20.08 -14.11 -3.20
C ASP A 124 -18.99 -13.05 -3.45
N LYS A 125 -18.44 -12.98 -4.67
CA LYS A 125 -17.51 -11.92 -5.08
C LYS A 125 -18.12 -10.52 -4.93
N ARG A 126 -19.39 -10.35 -5.32
CA ARG A 126 -20.12 -9.07 -5.17
C ARG A 126 -20.46 -8.79 -3.71
N LYS A 127 -20.84 -9.81 -2.93
CA LYS A 127 -21.06 -9.66 -1.48
C LYS A 127 -19.83 -9.10 -0.79
N VAL A 128 -18.68 -9.75 -0.98
CA VAL A 128 -17.40 -9.30 -0.42
C VAL A 128 -17.07 -7.87 -0.86
N THR A 129 -17.23 -7.55 -2.14
CA THR A 129 -16.95 -6.21 -2.68
C THR A 129 -17.80 -5.14 -1.98
N ARG A 130 -19.09 -5.40 -1.79
CA ARG A 130 -20.01 -4.49 -1.10
C ARG A 130 -19.61 -4.27 0.35
N VAL A 131 -19.28 -5.33 1.09
CA VAL A 131 -18.82 -5.22 2.49
C VAL A 131 -17.52 -4.42 2.59
N LEU A 132 -16.55 -4.65 1.68
CA LEU A 132 -15.32 -3.86 1.67
C LEU A 132 -15.57 -2.38 1.36
N ASN A 133 -16.54 -2.06 0.49
CA ASN A 133 -16.92 -0.68 0.19
C ASN A 133 -17.64 -0.02 1.38
N GLU A 134 -18.53 -0.74 2.07
CA GLU A 134 -19.15 -0.25 3.32
C GLU A 134 -18.11 0.05 4.40
N ILE A 135 -17.05 -0.76 4.51
CA ILE A 135 -15.93 -0.47 5.41
C ILE A 135 -15.22 0.81 4.99
N VAL A 136 -14.92 1.01 3.70
CA VAL A 136 -14.27 2.25 3.23
C VAL A 136 -15.14 3.48 3.52
N GLU A 137 -16.44 3.41 3.23
CA GLU A 137 -17.39 4.49 3.50
C GLU A 137 -17.48 4.83 4.99
N LEU A 138 -17.42 3.81 5.86
CA LEU A 138 -17.42 4.00 7.31
C LEU A 138 -16.28 4.90 7.80
N TYR A 139 -15.10 4.76 7.19
CA TYR A 139 -13.89 5.49 7.57
C TYR A 139 -13.61 6.71 6.66
N HIS A 140 -14.44 6.97 5.66
CA HIS A 140 -14.26 8.14 4.79
C HIS A 140 -14.49 9.46 5.53
N LYS A 141 -15.41 9.49 6.49
CA LYS A 141 -15.67 10.68 7.32
C LYS A 141 -14.45 11.13 8.13
N GLU A 142 -13.63 10.19 8.58
CA GLU A 142 -12.38 10.50 9.30
C GLU A 142 -11.38 11.25 8.41
N GLU A 143 -11.39 10.97 7.10
CA GLU A 143 -10.54 11.63 6.11
C GLU A 143 -11.05 13.04 5.77
N GLU A 144 -12.38 13.23 5.72
CA GLU A 144 -13.01 14.54 5.47
C GLU A 144 -12.76 15.56 6.58
N GLU A 145 -12.52 15.10 7.81
CA GLU A 145 -12.15 15.97 8.94
C GLU A 145 -10.73 16.57 8.80
N GLY A 146 -9.94 16.12 7.82
CA GLY A 146 -8.70 16.77 7.36
C GLY A 146 -7.52 16.70 8.33
N GLY A 147 -7.63 15.91 9.41
CA GLY A 147 -6.55 15.72 10.39
C GLY A 147 -5.61 14.58 10.02
N THR A 148 -4.32 14.74 10.34
CA THR A 148 -3.28 13.69 10.17
C THR A 148 -3.68 12.34 10.77
N ALA A 149 -4.38 12.34 11.91
CA ALA A 149 -4.86 11.11 12.54
C ALA A 149 -5.94 10.40 11.69
N GLY A 150 -6.85 11.18 11.09
CA GLY A 150 -7.90 10.68 10.19
C GLY A 150 -7.33 10.09 8.90
N GLU A 151 -6.32 10.72 8.30
CA GLU A 151 -5.60 10.18 7.15
C GLU A 151 -4.91 8.85 7.46
N ILE A 152 -4.23 8.76 8.61
CA ILE A 152 -3.58 7.51 9.06
C ILE A 152 -4.61 6.41 9.26
N VAL A 153 -5.74 6.72 9.90
CA VAL A 153 -6.87 5.81 10.09
C VAL A 153 -7.41 5.31 8.76
N SER A 154 -7.71 6.21 7.82
CA SER A 154 -8.21 5.89 6.49
C SER A 154 -7.27 4.94 5.74
N TYR A 155 -5.96 5.24 5.70
CA TYR A 155 -5.01 4.36 5.02
C TYR A 155 -4.80 3.02 5.73
N ASN A 156 -4.83 2.97 7.06
CA ASN A 156 -4.77 1.72 7.82
C ASN A 156 -5.94 0.79 7.51
N ILE A 157 -7.05 1.30 6.97
CA ILE A 157 -8.17 0.50 6.49
C ILE A 157 -8.05 0.19 4.99
N LYS A 158 -7.75 1.21 4.15
CA LYS A 158 -7.66 1.04 2.70
C LYS A 158 -6.57 0.04 2.28
N ILE A 159 -5.39 0.07 2.92
CA ILE A 159 -4.26 -0.80 2.54
C ILE A 159 -4.57 -2.30 2.75
N PRO A 160 -5.09 -2.77 3.91
CA PRO A 160 -5.55 -4.15 4.06
C PRO A 160 -6.59 -4.58 3.03
N ILE A 161 -7.54 -3.69 2.68
CA ILE A 161 -8.55 -3.97 1.66
C ILE A 161 -7.90 -4.18 0.29
N LEU A 162 -6.96 -3.32 -0.09
CA LEU A 162 -6.22 -3.48 -1.34
C LEU A 162 -5.37 -4.75 -1.34
N ARG A 163 -4.72 -5.09 -0.23
CA ARG A 163 -3.98 -6.35 -0.09
C ARG A 163 -4.89 -7.57 -0.26
N TYR A 164 -6.08 -7.56 0.35
CA TYR A 164 -7.07 -8.62 0.15
C TYR A 164 -7.44 -8.77 -1.33
N LYS A 165 -7.67 -7.64 -2.03
CA LYS A 165 -7.96 -7.61 -3.48
C LYS A 165 -6.80 -8.15 -4.31
N THR A 166 -5.56 -7.79 -3.98
CA THR A 166 -4.36 -8.34 -4.63
C THR A 166 -4.32 -9.86 -4.53
N ILE A 167 -4.60 -10.45 -3.36
CA ILE A 167 -4.65 -11.91 -3.17
C ILE A 167 -5.81 -12.54 -3.95
N SER A 168 -6.99 -11.92 -3.95
CA SER A 168 -8.12 -12.36 -4.77
C SER A 168 -7.74 -12.44 -6.25
N LEU A 169 -7.09 -11.40 -6.77
CA LEU A 169 -6.66 -11.35 -8.17
C LEU A 169 -5.57 -12.36 -8.47
N TYR A 170 -4.67 -12.66 -7.53
CA TYR A 170 -3.71 -13.76 -7.71
C TYR A 170 -4.37 -15.12 -7.89
N LYS A 171 -5.40 -15.43 -7.08
CA LYS A 171 -6.19 -16.66 -7.27
C LYS A 171 -6.83 -16.68 -8.66
N GLU A 172 -7.32 -15.52 -9.12
CA GLU A 172 -7.86 -15.37 -10.47
C GLU A 172 -6.80 -15.55 -11.57
N CYS A 173 -5.58 -15.00 -11.42
CA CYS A 173 -4.45 -15.21 -12.33
C CYS A 173 -4.13 -16.70 -12.48
N ILE A 174 -3.99 -17.43 -11.36
CA ILE A 174 -3.69 -18.86 -11.36
C ILE A 174 -4.79 -19.65 -12.08
N SER A 175 -6.06 -19.33 -11.82
CA SER A 175 -7.20 -19.98 -12.48
C SER A 175 -7.36 -19.64 -13.96
N SER A 176 -6.70 -18.58 -14.43
CA SER A 176 -6.82 -18.09 -15.82
C SER A 176 -5.95 -18.85 -16.82
N THR A 177 -5.18 -19.84 -16.36
CA THR A 177 -4.42 -20.75 -17.22
C THR A 177 -4.61 -22.20 -16.79
N LYS A 178 -4.59 -23.12 -17.76
CA LYS A 178 -4.62 -24.58 -17.51
C LYS A 178 -3.22 -25.19 -17.37
N ASP A 179 -2.17 -24.43 -17.68
CA ASP A 179 -0.79 -24.91 -17.62
C ASP A 179 -0.30 -24.94 -16.17
N LYS A 180 -0.11 -26.16 -15.63
CA LYS A 180 0.38 -26.38 -14.26
C LYS A 180 1.76 -25.76 -14.00
N LYS A 181 2.63 -25.71 -15.01
CA LYS A 181 3.95 -25.07 -14.88
C LYS A 181 3.79 -23.57 -14.70
N VAL A 182 2.95 -22.93 -15.51
CA VAL A 182 2.66 -21.48 -15.37
C VAL A 182 1.98 -21.19 -14.03
N GLN A 183 1.05 -22.04 -13.58
CA GLN A 183 0.41 -21.89 -12.26
C GLN A 183 1.41 -21.90 -11.10
N ASN A 184 2.42 -22.78 -11.13
CA ASN A 184 3.45 -22.82 -10.09
C ASN A 184 4.35 -21.57 -10.15
N LEU A 185 4.78 -21.17 -11.35
CA LEU A 185 5.59 -19.97 -11.52
C LEU A 185 4.87 -18.69 -11.06
N LEU A 186 3.54 -18.60 -11.22
CA LEU A 186 2.74 -17.49 -10.70
C LEU A 186 2.76 -17.42 -9.17
N LYS A 187 2.83 -18.56 -8.47
CA LYS A 187 2.98 -18.59 -7.00
C LYS A 187 4.36 -18.09 -6.58
N ASP A 188 5.41 -18.51 -7.31
CA ASP A 188 6.77 -18.04 -7.06
C ASP A 188 6.92 -16.53 -7.31
N GLU A 189 6.26 -16.02 -8.36
CA GLU A 189 6.20 -14.58 -8.65
C GLU A 189 5.49 -13.80 -7.53
N MET A 190 4.38 -14.34 -7.01
CA MET A 190 3.64 -13.75 -5.91
C MET A 190 4.47 -13.67 -4.63
N GLN A 191 5.15 -14.76 -4.28
CA GLN A 191 6.05 -14.82 -3.13
C GLN A 191 7.19 -13.80 -3.26
N CYS A 192 7.78 -13.69 -4.45
CA CYS A 192 8.80 -12.67 -4.74
C CYS A 192 8.24 -11.25 -4.58
N TRP A 193 7.02 -10.98 -5.07
CA TRP A 193 6.39 -9.67 -4.97
C TRP A 193 6.09 -9.27 -3.52
N ILE A 194 5.53 -10.19 -2.72
CA ILE A 194 5.26 -9.98 -1.29
C ILE A 194 6.55 -9.62 -0.54
N THR A 195 7.65 -10.30 -0.84
CA THR A 195 8.94 -10.00 -0.23
C THR A 195 9.48 -8.65 -0.71
N PHE A 196 9.35 -8.35 -2.01
CA PHE A 196 9.78 -7.09 -2.59
C PHE A 196 9.05 -5.89 -1.99
N VAL A 197 7.71 -5.90 -1.96
CA VAL A 197 6.91 -4.73 -1.57
C VAL A 197 7.21 -4.29 -0.15
N GLU A 198 7.37 -5.22 0.80
CA GLU A 198 7.70 -4.85 2.19
C GLU A 198 9.11 -4.26 2.29
N THR A 199 10.12 -4.88 1.65
CA THR A 199 11.49 -4.31 1.65
C THR A 199 11.57 -2.96 0.95
N TYR A 200 10.71 -2.74 -0.05
CA TYR A 200 10.61 -1.49 -0.76
C TYR A 200 9.95 -0.41 0.10
N THR A 201 8.90 -0.75 0.85
CA THR A 201 8.30 0.17 1.83
C THR A 201 9.27 0.54 2.96
N ASP A 202 10.11 -0.39 3.44
CA ASP A 202 11.15 -0.08 4.44
C ASP A 202 12.19 0.91 3.92
N TYR A 203 12.57 0.76 2.64
CA TYR A 203 13.45 1.72 1.99
C TYR A 203 12.78 3.10 1.87
N LEU A 204 11.52 3.14 1.41
CA LEU A 204 10.75 4.39 1.28
C LEU A 204 10.62 5.10 2.62
N ASP A 205 10.32 4.37 3.69
CA ASP A 205 10.25 4.91 5.05
C ASP A 205 11.55 5.59 5.47
N ASN A 206 12.71 4.95 5.21
CA ASN A 206 13.99 5.60 5.51
C ASN A 206 14.18 6.89 4.71
N ILE A 207 13.84 6.92 3.41
CA ILE A 207 13.99 8.14 2.60
C ILE A 207 13.05 9.24 3.10
N ILE A 208 11.78 8.92 3.37
CA ILE A 208 10.79 9.87 3.87
C ILE A 208 11.22 10.41 5.25
N CYS A 209 11.71 9.56 6.14
CA CYS A 209 12.22 9.97 7.45
C CYS A 209 13.45 10.86 7.34
N ILE A 210 14.35 10.62 6.38
CA ILE A 210 15.47 11.52 6.07
C ILE A 210 14.93 12.86 5.54
N THR A 211 13.99 12.83 4.58
CA THR A 211 13.45 14.03 3.94
C THR A 211 12.70 14.95 4.91
N HIS A 212 11.90 14.37 5.82
CA HIS A 212 10.95 15.10 6.66
C HIS A 212 11.27 15.01 8.16
N PHE A 213 12.45 14.51 8.54
CA PHE A 213 12.94 14.45 9.92
C PHE A 213 12.00 13.70 10.89
N GLY A 214 11.32 12.67 10.42
CA GLY A 214 10.36 11.93 11.25
C GLY A 214 9.16 12.78 11.71
N GLY A 215 8.88 13.89 11.05
CA GLY A 215 7.74 14.77 11.33
C GLY A 215 6.39 14.08 11.13
N SER A 216 5.31 14.70 11.59
CA SER A 216 3.96 14.12 11.54
C SER A 216 3.44 13.81 10.12
N VAL A 217 4.07 14.36 9.08
CA VAL A 217 3.77 14.09 7.68
C VAL A 217 4.34 12.76 7.17
N CYS A 218 5.36 12.20 7.84
CA CYS A 218 6.04 10.98 7.39
C CYS A 218 5.08 9.79 7.27
N THR A 219 4.26 9.56 8.30
CA THR A 219 3.36 8.39 8.35
C THR A 219 2.24 8.47 7.30
N PRO A 220 1.45 9.56 7.19
CA PRO A 220 0.48 9.68 6.11
C PRO A 220 1.11 9.56 4.72
N TYR A 221 2.29 10.16 4.52
CA TYR A 221 2.94 10.14 3.22
C TYR A 221 3.42 8.72 2.83
N LEU A 222 4.05 8.01 3.76
CA LEU A 222 4.44 6.61 3.57
C LEU A 222 3.21 5.73 3.28
N LEU A 223 2.12 5.92 4.03
CA LEU A 223 0.89 5.18 3.85
C LEU A 223 0.24 5.48 2.48
N SER A 224 0.26 6.73 2.03
CA SER A 224 -0.20 7.12 0.70
C SER A 224 0.61 6.46 -0.44
N MET A 225 1.94 6.39 -0.28
CA MET A 225 2.80 5.65 -1.21
C MET A 225 2.48 4.15 -1.19
N LYS A 226 2.38 3.55 0.01
CA LYS A 226 2.02 2.12 0.15
C LYS A 226 0.66 1.82 -0.49
N HIS A 227 -0.34 2.67 -0.27
CA HIS A 227 -1.65 2.59 -0.91
C HIS A 227 -1.52 2.58 -2.44
N SER A 228 -0.78 3.52 -3.01
CA SER A 228 -0.58 3.62 -4.45
C SER A 228 0.13 2.39 -5.03
N LEU A 229 1.13 1.82 -4.32
CA LEU A 229 1.80 0.58 -4.73
C LEU A 229 0.85 -0.61 -4.84
N PHE A 230 -0.13 -0.72 -3.94
CA PHE A 230 -1.13 -1.78 -4.02
C PHE A 230 -2.14 -1.54 -5.16
N ILE A 231 -2.49 -0.29 -5.47
CA ILE A 231 -3.31 0.04 -6.64
C ILE A 231 -2.59 -0.38 -7.93
N ASP A 232 -1.34 0.03 -8.10
CA ASP A 232 -0.56 -0.32 -9.29
C ASP A 232 -0.42 -1.84 -9.43
N ARG A 233 -0.29 -2.57 -8.32
CA ARG A 233 -0.27 -4.03 -8.34
C ARG A 233 -1.60 -4.61 -8.81
N ILE A 234 -2.72 -4.09 -8.33
CA ILE A 234 -4.06 -4.53 -8.75
C ILE A 234 -4.21 -4.37 -10.27
N ASP A 235 -3.76 -3.24 -10.82
CA ASP A 235 -3.86 -2.97 -12.25
C ASP A 235 -2.92 -3.82 -13.09
N ASP A 236 -1.68 -4.07 -12.64
CA ASP A 236 -0.78 -5.06 -13.23
C ASP A 236 -1.42 -6.46 -13.25
N GLN A 237 -2.05 -6.90 -12.17
CA GLN A 237 -2.68 -8.22 -12.11
C GLN A 237 -3.89 -8.35 -13.05
N LYS A 238 -4.74 -7.32 -13.15
CA LYS A 238 -5.84 -7.30 -14.12
C LYS A 238 -5.31 -7.43 -15.54
N LEU A 239 -4.23 -6.72 -15.87
CA LEU A 239 -3.56 -6.83 -17.16
C LEU A 239 -3.01 -8.24 -17.40
N VAL A 240 -2.32 -8.83 -16.41
CA VAL A 240 -1.81 -10.20 -16.48
C VAL A 240 -2.94 -11.22 -16.69
N ILE A 241 -4.07 -11.08 -16.00
CA ILE A 241 -5.25 -11.94 -16.20
C ILE A 241 -5.71 -11.89 -17.66
N ASN A 242 -5.84 -10.69 -18.23
CA ASN A 242 -6.25 -10.51 -19.62
C ASN A 242 -5.26 -11.16 -20.60
N ILE A 243 -3.95 -11.00 -20.36
CA ILE A 243 -2.89 -11.63 -21.16
C ILE A 243 -2.99 -13.15 -21.08
N LEU A 244 -3.15 -13.72 -19.89
CA LEU A 244 -3.26 -15.18 -19.68
C LEU A 244 -4.52 -15.79 -20.33
N ARG A 245 -5.60 -15.01 -20.42
CA ARG A 245 -6.86 -15.40 -21.09
C ARG A 245 -6.85 -15.22 -22.61
N ASN A 246 -5.74 -14.81 -23.20
CA ASN A 246 -5.61 -14.44 -24.62
C ASN A 246 -6.54 -13.30 -25.06
N ASN A 247 -6.96 -12.45 -24.12
CA ASN A 247 -7.70 -11.23 -24.40
C ASN A 247 -6.70 -10.10 -24.66
N HIS A 248 -6.00 -10.16 -25.79
CA HIS A 248 -4.94 -9.22 -26.12
C HIS A 248 -5.53 -7.86 -26.51
N GLN A 249 -5.68 -6.96 -25.53
CA GLN A 249 -5.72 -5.54 -25.85
C GLN A 249 -4.31 -5.05 -26.20
N PRO A 250 -4.15 -4.13 -27.16
CA PRO A 250 -2.87 -3.50 -27.44
C PRO A 250 -2.37 -2.81 -26.17
N CYS A 251 -1.32 -3.35 -25.56
CA CYS A 251 -0.60 -2.65 -24.49
C CYS A 251 0.30 -1.60 -25.13
N LYS A 252 0.47 -0.43 -24.50
CA LYS A 252 1.46 0.57 -24.91
C LYS A 252 2.81 -0.12 -25.12
N THR A 253 3.32 -0.06 -26.34
CA THR A 253 4.64 -0.62 -26.65
C THR A 253 5.68 0.24 -25.97
N VAL A 254 6.33 -0.30 -24.95
CA VAL A 254 7.44 0.39 -24.30
C VAL A 254 8.68 0.19 -25.18
N THR A 255 9.28 1.29 -25.61
CA THR A 255 10.46 1.28 -26.49
C THR A 255 11.77 1.02 -25.74
N THR A 256 11.74 0.94 -24.40
CA THR A 256 12.89 0.62 -23.56
C THR A 256 13.01 -0.87 -23.29
N SER A 257 14.24 -1.35 -23.17
CA SER A 257 14.49 -2.74 -22.78
C SER A 257 14.38 -2.90 -21.27
N MET A 258 14.01 -4.09 -20.81
CA MET A 258 13.81 -4.37 -19.39
C MET A 258 15.07 -4.17 -18.54
N SER A 259 16.26 -4.44 -19.10
CA SER A 259 17.53 -4.14 -18.43
C SER A 259 17.69 -2.64 -18.17
N LYS A 260 17.22 -1.78 -19.08
CA LYS A 260 17.31 -0.32 -18.92
C LYS A 260 16.35 0.17 -17.84
N GLU A 261 15.13 -0.35 -17.77
CA GLU A 261 14.19 0.03 -16.70
C GLU A 261 14.70 -0.43 -15.31
N LEU A 262 15.26 -1.63 -15.21
CA LEU A 262 15.84 -2.11 -13.95
C LEU A 262 17.05 -1.27 -13.53
N GLU A 263 17.90 -0.88 -14.49
CA GLU A 263 19.01 0.05 -14.23
C GLU A 263 18.51 1.43 -13.79
N ALA A 264 17.48 1.96 -14.46
CA ALA A 264 16.86 3.24 -14.11
C ALA A 264 16.30 3.22 -12.68
N PHE A 265 15.55 2.18 -12.32
CA PHE A 265 15.06 1.95 -10.95
C PHE A 265 16.21 1.92 -9.94
N ASN A 266 17.25 1.14 -10.23
CA ASN A 266 18.41 0.98 -9.35
C ASN A 266 19.22 2.26 -9.16
N ASN A 267 19.32 3.08 -10.21
CA ASN A 267 19.95 4.39 -10.17
C ASN A 267 19.10 5.38 -9.38
N GLU A 268 17.78 5.32 -9.53
CA GLU A 268 16.87 6.21 -8.81
C GLU A 268 16.86 5.94 -7.30
N LEU A 269 16.93 4.67 -6.86
CA LEU A 269 17.13 4.34 -5.44
C LEU A 269 18.38 5.02 -4.85
N LYS A 270 19.46 5.12 -5.63
CA LYS A 270 20.67 5.80 -5.18
C LYS A 270 20.48 7.31 -5.15
N LYS A 271 19.95 7.88 -6.24
CA LYS A 271 19.71 9.31 -6.40
C LYS A 271 18.78 9.86 -5.32
N ALA A 272 17.66 9.20 -5.07
CA ALA A 272 16.69 9.64 -4.07
C ALA A 272 17.23 9.61 -2.64
N ARG A 273 18.09 8.63 -2.32
CA ARG A 273 18.80 8.61 -1.03
C ARG A 273 19.78 9.77 -0.92
N ASP A 274 20.64 9.93 -1.92
CA ASP A 274 21.75 10.89 -1.85
C ASP A 274 21.24 12.34 -1.95
N ARG A 275 20.19 12.61 -2.75
CA ARG A 275 19.60 13.96 -2.88
C ARG A 275 18.87 14.44 -1.63
N ASN A 276 18.41 13.52 -0.77
CA ASN A 276 17.65 13.83 0.44
C ASN A 276 18.54 13.90 1.68
N TYR A 277 19.81 13.52 1.59
CA TYR A 277 20.72 13.53 2.73
C TYR A 277 21.59 14.78 2.73
N ASP A 278 21.23 15.73 3.59
CA ASP A 278 21.98 16.96 3.88
C ASP A 278 22.28 17.07 5.40
N PRO A 279 23.51 16.77 5.84
CA PRO A 279 23.90 16.89 7.24
C PRO A 279 24.12 18.36 7.68
N ASP A 280 24.47 19.26 6.76
CA ASP A 280 24.67 20.68 7.09
C ASP A 280 23.34 21.34 7.42
N PHE A 281 22.26 20.96 6.72
CA PHE A 281 20.91 21.34 7.09
C PHE A 281 20.57 20.95 8.54
N ILE A 282 20.87 19.72 8.96
CA ILE A 282 20.62 19.26 10.34
C ILE A 282 21.45 20.04 11.34
N ALA A 283 22.75 20.22 11.05
CA ALA A 283 23.65 20.96 11.93
C ALA A 283 23.13 22.37 12.17
N ASN A 284 22.67 23.04 11.11
CA ASN A 284 22.11 24.38 11.18
C ASN A 284 20.75 24.42 11.90
N ALA A 285 19.83 23.50 11.57
CA ALA A 285 18.49 23.46 12.16
C ALA A 285 18.52 23.23 13.68
N PHE A 286 19.51 22.47 14.17
CA PHE A 286 19.64 22.12 15.58
C PHE A 286 20.85 22.77 16.27
N GLN A 287 21.52 23.75 15.66
CA GLN A 287 22.77 24.35 16.16
C GLN A 287 22.71 24.88 17.60
N HIS A 288 21.51 25.24 18.09
CA HIS A 288 21.28 25.73 19.45
C HIS A 288 20.47 24.76 20.33
N SER A 289 20.17 23.57 19.82
CA SER A 289 19.51 22.50 20.57
C SER A 289 20.53 21.68 21.35
N LYS A 290 20.18 21.35 22.60
CA LYS A 290 20.95 20.38 23.39
C LYS A 290 20.93 18.97 22.79
N ASP A 291 19.97 18.70 21.91
CA ASP A 291 19.75 17.40 21.28
C ASP A 291 20.39 17.30 19.88
N CYS A 292 21.18 18.30 19.45
CA CYS A 292 21.77 18.33 18.10
C CYS A 292 22.57 17.06 17.77
N SER A 293 23.41 16.59 18.70
CA SER A 293 24.22 15.37 18.50
C SER A 293 23.35 14.11 18.38
N TYR A 294 22.25 14.05 19.13
CA TYR A 294 21.30 12.94 19.05
C TYR A 294 20.56 12.93 17.71
N MET A 295 20.05 14.10 17.28
CA MET A 295 19.37 14.24 15.99
C MET A 295 20.28 13.92 14.81
N MET A 296 21.54 14.37 14.85
CA MET A 296 22.54 14.01 13.84
C MET A 296 22.79 12.49 13.79
N SER A 297 22.95 11.86 14.96
CA SER A 297 23.15 10.40 15.02
C SER A 297 21.95 9.62 14.47
N LEU A 298 20.72 10.05 14.74
CA LEU A 298 19.51 9.43 14.17
C LEU A 298 19.46 9.60 12.65
N TYR A 299 19.81 10.79 12.16
CA TYR A 299 19.83 11.11 10.74
C TYR A 299 20.85 10.24 9.97
N ASP A 300 22.08 10.17 10.47
CA ASP A 300 23.15 9.33 9.92
C ASP A 300 22.75 7.84 9.93
N SER A 301 22.17 7.38 11.05
CA SER A 301 21.70 6.00 11.18
C SER A 301 20.60 5.68 10.17
N THR A 302 19.66 6.59 9.94
CA THR A 302 18.57 6.42 8.98
C THR A 302 19.12 6.39 7.54
N TYR A 303 20.10 7.22 7.22
CA TYR A 303 20.80 7.20 5.92
C TYR A 303 21.56 5.89 5.68
N ILE A 304 22.24 5.37 6.72
CA ILE A 304 22.90 4.05 6.65
C ILE A 304 21.85 2.94 6.44
N GLY A 305 20.71 3.01 7.14
CA GLY A 305 19.56 2.13 6.95
C GLY A 305 19.06 2.14 5.50
N ALA A 306 18.80 3.33 4.94
CA ALA A 306 18.39 3.50 3.55
C ALA A 306 19.41 2.89 2.57
N LYS A 307 20.71 3.05 2.83
CA LYS A 307 21.78 2.46 2.01
C LYS A 307 21.75 0.93 2.08
N GLN A 308 21.53 0.33 3.25
CA GLN A 308 21.40 -1.12 3.39
C GLN A 308 20.14 -1.64 2.71
N ASN A 309 18.99 -1.02 2.98
CA ASN A 309 17.71 -1.40 2.40
C ASN A 309 17.71 -1.27 0.88
N SER A 310 18.37 -0.25 0.31
CA SER A 310 18.52 -0.13 -1.14
C SER A 310 19.19 -1.35 -1.79
N LYS A 311 20.14 -2.02 -1.10
CA LYS A 311 20.77 -3.25 -1.60
C LYS A 311 19.79 -4.43 -1.56
N VAL A 312 18.98 -4.50 -0.51
CA VAL A 312 17.95 -5.53 -0.35
C VAL A 312 16.88 -5.37 -1.43
N VAL A 313 16.35 -4.16 -1.62
CA VAL A 313 15.37 -3.84 -2.66
C VAL A 313 15.89 -4.24 -4.04
N LYS A 314 17.12 -3.86 -4.39
CA LYS A 314 17.78 -4.25 -5.65
C LYS A 314 17.79 -5.76 -5.87
N ARG A 315 18.08 -6.53 -4.82
CA ARG A 315 18.06 -7.99 -4.87
C ARG A 315 16.65 -8.53 -5.05
N GLN A 316 15.66 -8.02 -4.31
CA GLN A 316 14.29 -8.53 -4.38
C GLN A 316 13.60 -8.19 -5.70
N ILE A 317 13.77 -6.97 -6.24
CA ILE A 317 13.21 -6.64 -7.56
C ILE A 317 13.83 -7.51 -8.66
N SER A 318 15.12 -7.85 -8.56
CA SER A 318 15.79 -8.75 -9.50
C SER A 318 15.24 -10.17 -9.43
N LYS A 319 14.90 -10.66 -8.23
CA LYS A 319 14.25 -11.98 -8.05
C LYS A 319 12.83 -11.99 -8.61
N TRP A 320 12.04 -10.96 -8.31
CA TRP A 320 10.69 -10.81 -8.87
C TRP A 320 10.72 -10.74 -10.40
N TYR A 321 11.67 -9.99 -10.97
CA TYR A 321 11.92 -9.95 -12.41
C TYR A 321 12.28 -11.33 -12.98
N ALA A 322 13.18 -12.07 -12.33
CA ALA A 322 13.54 -13.42 -12.78
C ALA A 322 12.31 -14.35 -12.82
N ALA A 323 11.45 -14.31 -11.79
CA ALA A 323 10.21 -15.08 -11.78
C ALA A 323 9.27 -14.69 -12.94
N ARG A 324 9.17 -13.40 -13.27
CA ARG A 324 8.43 -12.91 -14.45
C ARG A 324 9.05 -13.41 -15.77
N GLN A 325 10.38 -13.50 -15.88
CA GLN A 325 11.05 -14.05 -17.07
C GLN A 325 10.83 -15.54 -17.26
N ASP A 326 10.75 -16.31 -16.18
CA ASP A 326 10.46 -17.74 -16.25
C ASP A 326 9.03 -18.00 -16.76
N ILE A 327 8.07 -17.17 -16.32
CA ILE A 327 6.70 -17.18 -16.85
C ILE A 327 6.71 -16.83 -18.33
N LYS A 328 7.30 -15.69 -18.72
CA LYS A 328 7.44 -15.28 -20.13
C LYS A 328 8.02 -16.39 -21.00
N THR A 329 9.08 -17.03 -20.54
CA THR A 329 9.74 -18.14 -21.28
C THR A 329 8.83 -19.34 -21.46
N THR A 330 7.97 -19.62 -20.48
CA THR A 330 6.99 -20.70 -20.57
C THR A 330 5.83 -20.34 -21.50
N LEU A 331 5.47 -19.05 -21.62
CA LEU A 331 4.46 -18.55 -22.56
C LEU A 331 4.94 -18.49 -24.02
N LYS A 332 6.23 -18.74 -24.33
CA LYS A 332 6.84 -18.55 -25.66
C LYS A 332 6.18 -19.31 -26.83
N ASN A 333 5.31 -20.28 -26.54
CA ASN A 333 4.52 -20.95 -27.58
C ASN A 333 3.50 -19.99 -28.24
N ASP A 334 3.20 -18.86 -27.59
CA ASP A 334 2.46 -17.72 -28.13
C ASP A 334 3.32 -16.45 -28.02
N SER A 335 3.90 -16.02 -29.15
CA SER A 335 4.80 -14.87 -29.19
C SER A 335 4.10 -13.55 -28.86
N ILE A 336 2.79 -13.43 -29.13
CA ILE A 336 1.99 -12.24 -28.82
C ILE A 336 1.78 -12.16 -27.32
N GLN A 337 1.39 -13.28 -26.70
CA GLN A 337 1.20 -13.37 -25.25
C GLN A 337 2.49 -13.10 -24.48
N ALA A 338 3.60 -13.70 -24.91
CA ALA A 338 4.91 -13.50 -24.27
C ALA A 338 5.39 -12.04 -24.37
N ASN A 339 5.19 -11.38 -25.52
CA ASN A 339 5.54 -9.97 -25.70
C ASN A 339 4.64 -9.05 -24.86
N ALA A 340 3.34 -9.33 -24.77
CA ALA A 340 2.43 -8.56 -23.93
C ALA A 340 2.80 -8.67 -22.44
N TYR A 341 3.19 -9.87 -21.99
CA TYR A 341 3.64 -10.11 -20.62
C TYR A 341 4.95 -9.39 -20.29
N GLU A 342 5.88 -9.36 -21.25
CA GLU A 342 7.11 -8.56 -21.15
C GLU A 342 6.79 -7.07 -21.01
N ASN A 343 5.94 -6.51 -21.87
CA ASN A 343 5.57 -5.10 -21.80
C ASN A 343 4.88 -4.73 -20.48
N ALA A 344 3.99 -5.60 -19.96
CA ALA A 344 3.38 -5.41 -18.65
C ALA A 344 4.43 -5.34 -17.53
N THR A 345 5.44 -6.22 -17.58
CA THR A 345 6.54 -6.25 -16.60
C THR A 345 7.38 -4.97 -16.67
N ILE A 346 7.70 -4.49 -17.89
CA ILE A 346 8.46 -3.26 -18.10
C ILE A 346 7.69 -2.04 -17.57
N ASN A 347 6.40 -1.93 -17.90
CA ASN A 347 5.53 -0.86 -17.40
C ASN A 347 5.47 -0.83 -15.87
N TYR A 348 5.34 -1.99 -15.22
CA TYR A 348 5.27 -2.04 -13.76
C TYR A 348 6.58 -1.55 -13.10
N ILE A 349 7.74 -1.93 -13.63
CA ILE A 349 9.04 -1.41 -13.14
C ILE A 349 9.14 0.10 -13.35
N HIS A 350 8.59 0.61 -14.46
CA HIS A 350 8.54 2.03 -14.73
C HIS A 350 7.74 2.77 -13.66
N GLU A 351 6.52 2.30 -13.34
CA GLU A 351 5.67 2.90 -12.29
C GLU A 351 6.36 2.86 -10.92
N LEU A 352 6.98 1.73 -10.54
CA LEU A 352 7.81 1.63 -9.33
C LEU A 352 8.94 2.68 -9.28
N THR A 353 9.50 3.04 -10.43
CA THR A 353 10.52 4.09 -10.51
C THR A 353 9.91 5.48 -10.29
N GLN A 354 8.68 5.72 -10.76
CA GLN A 354 8.00 7.01 -10.56
C GLN A 354 7.66 7.28 -9.09
N HIS A 355 7.31 6.24 -8.32
CA HIS A 355 7.14 6.36 -6.86
C HIS A 355 8.36 6.98 -6.19
N ILE A 356 9.57 6.48 -6.49
CA ILE A 356 10.81 7.01 -5.93
C ILE A 356 11.06 8.46 -6.37
N LYS A 357 10.79 8.77 -7.65
CA LYS A 357 10.97 10.12 -8.19
C LYS A 357 10.04 11.13 -7.53
N SER A 358 8.84 10.71 -7.14
CA SER A 358 7.83 11.58 -6.54
C SER A 358 8.21 12.09 -5.14
N ILE A 359 9.18 11.46 -4.47
CA ILE A 359 9.67 11.92 -3.16
C ILE A 359 10.42 13.24 -3.32
N ALA A 360 9.78 14.32 -2.87
CA ALA A 360 10.35 15.66 -2.93
C ALA A 360 11.71 15.73 -2.20
N PRO A 361 12.70 16.50 -2.70
CA PRO A 361 13.96 16.72 -1.99
C PRO A 361 13.73 17.59 -0.73
N VAL A 362 14.63 17.46 0.25
CA VAL A 362 14.69 18.30 1.48
C VAL A 362 14.64 19.81 1.18
N SER A 363 15.04 20.23 -0.03
CA SER A 363 15.13 21.63 -0.45
C SER A 363 13.96 22.18 -1.27
N ALA A 364 12.82 21.48 -1.40
CA ALA A 364 11.70 21.94 -2.24
C ALA A 364 10.88 23.14 -1.67
N GLY A 365 11.49 24.02 -0.87
CA GLY A 365 10.80 25.17 -0.29
C GLY A 365 11.69 26.23 0.36
N THR A 366 12.88 26.51 -0.18
CA THR A 366 13.70 27.66 0.23
C THR A 366 13.84 28.72 -0.86
N GLU A 367 12.74 29.03 -1.56
CA GLU A 367 12.58 30.32 -2.27
C GLU A 367 11.27 31.00 -1.88
#